data_AF-A0A520K3S7-F1
#
_entry.id   AF-A0A520K3S7-F1
#
_cell.length_a   1.000
_cell.length_b   1.000
_cell.length_c   1.000
_cell.angle_alpha   90.00
_cell.angle_beta   90.00
_cell.angle_gamma   90.00
#
_symmetry.space_group_name_H-M   'P 1'
#
loop_
_entity.id
_entity.type
_entity.pdbx_description
1 polymer ?
#
loop_
_entity_poly.entity_id
_entity_poly.type
_entity_poly.pdbx_seq_one_letter_code
_entity_poly.pdbx_strand_id
1 'polypeptide(L)'
;MTEQPTEEDMQKLAAQHDAYQERAEAVAAQIDAIQTSIFECEHASNTVDSLKDADDADALVPIGAGSFIHAKTTKSDRAIVNLGAGVAAEMSADAARDCLTDRKEKLTKILAEMNTTLEDLMKRVQAIQTEANKQVQARQADQAYS
;
A
#
# COMPACT_ATOMS: atom_id res chain seq x y z
N MET A 1 0.92 43.77 -22.11
CA MET A 1 2.19 43.02 -22.01
C MET A 1 1.82 41.66 -21.45
N THR A 2 1.55 40.68 -22.31
CA THR A 2 1.50 39.27 -21.92
C THR A 2 2.95 38.87 -21.68
N GLU A 3 3.35 38.73 -20.41
CA GLU A 3 4.65 38.15 -20.08
C GLU A 3 4.69 36.73 -20.66
N GLN A 4 5.52 36.52 -21.67
CA GLN A 4 5.75 35.19 -22.21
C GLN A 4 6.41 34.35 -21.11
N PRO A 5 5.87 33.16 -20.80
CA PRO A 5 6.50 32.28 -19.81
C PRO A 5 7.93 31.97 -20.24
N THR A 6 8.87 32.18 -19.32
CA THR A 6 10.30 32.05 -19.60
C THR A 6 10.68 30.58 -19.72
N GLU A 7 11.84 30.29 -20.33
CA GLU A 7 12.37 28.92 -20.35
C GLU A 7 12.63 28.38 -18.93
N GLU A 8 12.99 29.27 -18.00
CA GLU A 8 13.11 28.94 -16.57
C GLU A 8 11.78 28.51 -15.95
N ASP A 9 10.65 29.11 -16.33
CA ASP A 9 9.33 28.75 -15.79
C ASP A 9 8.89 27.36 -16.26
N MET A 10 9.18 27.01 -17.52
CA MET A 10 8.92 25.66 -18.02
C MET A 10 9.81 24.60 -17.35
N GLN A 11 11.09 24.92 -17.13
CA GLN A 11 12.00 24.02 -16.40
C GLN A 11 11.55 23.80 -14.95
N LYS A 12 11.07 24.86 -14.28
CA LYS A 12 10.50 24.75 -12.92
C LYS A 12 9.24 23.88 -12.89
N LEU A 13 8.34 24.04 -13.86
CA LEU A 13 7.13 23.22 -13.96
C LEU A 13 7.47 21.74 -14.19
N ALA A 14 8.42 21.46 -15.07
CA ALA A 14 8.89 20.08 -15.31
C ALA A 14 9.50 19.46 -14.04
N ALA A 15 10.37 20.20 -13.34
CA ALA A 15 10.97 19.71 -12.09
C ALA A 15 9.91 19.45 -11.00
N GLN A 16 8.89 20.31 -10.90
CA GLN A 16 7.78 20.11 -9.96
C GLN A 16 6.91 18.90 -10.33
N HIS A 17 6.63 18.73 -11.62
CA HIS A 17 5.92 17.57 -12.14
C HIS A 17 6.62 16.28 -11.73
N ASP A 18 7.91 16.17 -12.04
CA ASP A 18 8.71 14.97 -11.78
C ASP A 18 8.80 14.66 -10.29
N ALA A 19 8.97 15.68 -9.45
CA ALA A 19 9.00 15.51 -7.99
C ALA A 19 7.67 15.00 -7.42
N TYR A 20 6.52 15.49 -7.92
CA TYR A 20 5.21 14.97 -7.48
C TYR A 20 4.92 13.58 -8.03
N GLN A 21 5.36 13.29 -9.25
CA GLN A 21 5.23 11.98 -9.88
C GLN A 21 6.02 10.91 -9.09
N GLU A 22 7.29 11.17 -8.79
CA GLU A 22 8.13 10.27 -7.98
C GLU A 22 7.50 10.01 -6.60
N ARG A 23 6.95 11.06 -5.97
CA ARG A 23 6.25 10.93 -4.70
C ARG A 23 4.97 10.09 -4.81
N ALA A 24 4.21 10.23 -5.90
CA ALA A 24 3.01 9.43 -6.14
C ALA A 24 3.36 7.95 -6.30
N GLU A 25 4.42 7.64 -7.05
CA GLU A 25 4.92 6.27 -7.24
C GLU A 25 5.37 5.64 -5.92
N ALA A 26 6.07 6.40 -5.06
CA ALA A 26 6.46 5.93 -3.73
C ALA A 26 5.24 5.63 -2.83
N VAL A 27 4.21 6.48 -2.87
CA VAL A 27 2.97 6.25 -2.11
C VAL A 27 2.20 5.04 -2.65
N ALA A 28 2.15 4.86 -3.98
CA ALA A 28 1.51 3.69 -4.59
C ALA A 28 2.20 2.37 -4.16
N ALA A 29 3.53 2.33 -4.14
CA ALA A 29 4.26 1.15 -3.64
C ALA A 29 3.97 0.85 -2.16
N GLN A 30 3.79 1.89 -1.33
CA GLN A 30 3.40 1.72 0.08
C GLN A 30 1.96 1.19 0.23
N ILE A 31 1.05 1.67 -0.62
CA ILE A 31 -0.33 1.17 -0.69
C ILE A 31 -0.35 -0.34 -0.97
N ASP A 32 0.43 -0.81 -1.95
CA ASP A 32 0.51 -2.22 -2.31
C ASP A 32 1.04 -3.09 -1.14
N ALA A 33 2.04 -2.60 -0.42
CA ALA A 33 2.58 -3.28 0.76
C ALA A 33 1.53 -3.38 1.90
N ILE A 34 0.74 -2.32 2.11
CA ILE A 34 -0.34 -2.33 3.11
C ILE A 34 -1.45 -3.28 2.70
N GLN A 35 -1.84 -3.30 1.42
CA GLN A 35 -2.85 -4.23 0.91
C GLN A 35 -2.42 -5.69 1.10
N THR A 36 -1.15 -6.00 0.82
CA THR A 36 -0.56 -7.32 1.11
C THR A 36 -0.67 -7.66 2.59
N SER A 37 -0.34 -6.71 3.46
CA SER A 37 -0.41 -6.90 4.92
C SER A 37 -1.85 -7.12 5.43
N ILE A 38 -2.84 -6.44 4.83
CA ILE A 38 -4.27 -6.64 5.11
C ILE A 38 -4.68 -8.06 4.72
N PHE A 39 -4.29 -8.52 3.53
CA PHE A 39 -4.56 -9.88 3.06
C PHE A 39 -3.94 -10.93 3.98
N GLU A 40 -2.69 -10.74 4.40
CA GLU A 40 -2.01 -11.62 5.36
C GLU A 40 -2.74 -11.68 6.70
N CYS A 41 -3.21 -10.54 7.24
CA CYS A 41 -3.99 -10.53 8.48
C CYS A 41 -5.29 -11.34 8.34
N GLU A 42 -6.00 -11.18 7.22
CA GLU A 42 -7.23 -11.93 6.94
C GLU A 42 -6.97 -13.42 6.77
N HIS A 43 -5.94 -13.79 6.02
CA HIS A 43 -5.55 -15.17 5.82
C HIS A 43 -5.15 -15.85 7.14
N ALA A 44 -4.38 -15.15 7.99
CA ALA A 44 -3.99 -15.62 9.30
C ALA A 44 -5.22 -15.79 10.22
N SER A 45 -6.13 -14.81 10.26
CA SER A 45 -7.38 -14.91 11.05
C SER A 45 -8.22 -16.11 10.63
N ASN A 46 -8.40 -16.32 9.33
CA ASN A 46 -9.17 -17.44 8.79
C ASN A 46 -8.50 -18.79 9.12
N THR A 47 -7.17 -18.85 9.07
CA THR A 47 -6.41 -20.06 9.43
C THR A 47 -6.56 -20.40 10.91
N VAL A 48 -6.43 -19.40 11.79
CA VAL A 48 -6.64 -19.57 13.23
C VAL A 48 -8.06 -20.07 13.52
N ASP A 49 -9.06 -19.46 12.89
CA ASP A 49 -10.46 -19.83 13.12
C ASP A 49 -10.79 -21.24 12.57
N SER A 50 -10.18 -21.63 11.45
CA SER A 50 -10.36 -22.96 10.86
C SER A 50 -9.71 -24.07 11.67
N LEU A 51 -8.60 -23.76 12.36
CA LEU A 51 -7.85 -24.75 13.13
C LEU A 51 -8.34 -24.87 14.58
N LYS A 52 -9.01 -23.86 15.14
CA LYS A 52 -9.32 -23.80 16.59
C LYS A 52 -10.08 -25.02 17.14
N ASP A 53 -10.92 -25.64 16.32
CA ASP A 53 -11.76 -26.79 16.69
C ASP A 53 -11.19 -28.13 16.17
N ALA A 54 -10.02 -28.09 15.54
CA ALA A 54 -9.38 -29.27 14.98
C ALA A 54 -8.48 -29.93 16.04
N ASP A 55 -9.00 -30.97 16.70
CA ASP A 55 -8.20 -31.79 17.60
C ASP A 55 -7.17 -32.61 16.80
N ASP A 56 -5.90 -32.51 17.18
CA ASP A 56 -4.82 -33.39 16.67
C ASP A 56 -4.72 -33.42 15.13
N ALA A 57 -4.93 -32.27 14.49
CA ALA A 57 -4.93 -32.15 13.04
C ALA A 57 -3.56 -32.48 12.42
N ASP A 58 -3.56 -33.41 11.47
CA ASP A 58 -2.44 -33.62 10.56
C ASP A 58 -2.38 -32.47 9.55
N ALA A 59 -1.20 -31.85 9.45
CA ALA A 59 -0.92 -30.73 8.56
C ALA A 59 0.26 -31.04 7.65
N LEU A 60 0.23 -30.51 6.44
CA LEU A 60 1.36 -30.51 5.52
C LEU A 60 2.05 -29.16 5.57
N VAL A 61 3.32 -29.15 5.97
CA VAL A 61 4.13 -27.93 6.01
C VAL A 61 4.97 -27.86 4.74
N PRO A 62 4.85 -26.81 3.91
CA PRO A 62 5.66 -26.64 2.73
C PRO A 62 7.12 -26.38 3.11
N ILE A 63 8.06 -27.07 2.46
CA ILE A 63 9.51 -26.88 2.65
C ILE A 63 10.22 -26.35 1.39
N GLY A 64 9.46 -26.01 0.34
CA GLY A 64 9.98 -25.47 -0.92
C GLY A 64 9.99 -26.48 -2.07
N ALA A 65 10.20 -26.00 -3.30
CA ALA A 65 10.22 -26.82 -4.54
C ALA A 65 9.02 -27.78 -4.71
N GLY A 66 7.83 -27.37 -4.25
CA GLY A 66 6.63 -28.21 -4.27
C GLY A 66 6.66 -29.41 -3.31
N SER A 67 7.59 -29.42 -2.35
CA SER A 67 7.77 -30.49 -1.36
C SER A 67 7.18 -30.12 0.00
N PHE A 68 6.70 -31.13 0.73
CA PHE A 68 5.99 -30.99 1.99
C PHE A 68 6.47 -32.01 3.03
N ILE A 69 6.36 -31.66 4.31
CA ILE A 69 6.54 -32.57 5.44
C ILE A 69 5.24 -32.70 6.22
N HIS A 70 5.00 -33.89 6.80
CA HIS A 70 3.89 -34.09 7.72
C HIS A 70 4.23 -33.50 9.09
N ALA A 71 3.27 -32.79 9.67
CA ALA A 71 3.33 -32.25 11.02
C ALA A 71 1.99 -32.51 11.72
N LYS A 72 2.01 -32.56 13.04
CA LYS A 72 0.80 -32.67 13.87
C LYS A 72 0.66 -31.43 14.74
N THR A 73 -0.52 -30.83 14.74
CA THR A 73 -0.82 -29.67 15.59
C THR A 73 -1.12 -30.14 17.01
N THR A 74 -0.41 -29.61 18.00
CA THR A 74 -0.55 -30.02 19.42
C THR A 74 -1.33 -29.03 20.29
N LYS A 75 -1.60 -27.81 19.81
CA LYS A 75 -2.31 -26.73 20.52
C LYS A 75 -3.11 -25.88 19.52
N SER A 76 -4.10 -26.49 18.88
CA SER A 76 -4.92 -25.85 17.85
C SER A 76 -5.72 -24.64 18.35
N ASP A 77 -6.00 -24.58 19.65
CA ASP A 77 -6.66 -23.48 20.34
C ASP A 77 -5.71 -22.29 20.65
N ARG A 78 -4.42 -22.38 20.30
CA ARG A 78 -3.39 -21.37 20.61
C ARG A 78 -2.65 -20.92 19.37
N ALA A 79 -2.28 -19.64 19.34
CA ALA A 79 -1.41 -19.07 18.33
C ALA A 79 -0.36 -18.14 18.96
N ILE A 80 0.83 -18.10 18.35
CA ILE A 80 1.87 -17.12 18.68
C ILE A 80 1.70 -15.95 17.73
N VAL A 81 1.34 -14.79 18.28
CA VAL A 81 1.11 -13.57 17.49
C VAL A 81 2.20 -12.55 17.81
N ASN A 82 2.83 -12.03 16.76
CA ASN A 82 3.80 -10.96 16.86
C ASN A 82 3.08 -9.66 17.27
N LEU A 83 3.55 -8.97 18.30
CA LEU A 83 2.99 -7.72 18.83
C LEU A 83 3.80 -6.46 18.42
N GLY A 84 4.90 -6.65 17.69
CA GLY A 84 5.84 -5.61 17.27
C GLY A 84 7.08 -5.54 18.17
N ALA A 85 8.05 -4.72 17.76
CA ALA A 85 9.29 -4.45 18.51
C ALA A 85 10.08 -5.71 18.96
N GLY A 86 9.99 -6.80 18.21
CA GLY A 86 10.65 -8.07 18.54
C GLY A 86 9.93 -8.89 19.63
N VAL A 87 8.70 -8.54 19.98
CA VAL A 87 7.89 -9.24 21.00
C VAL A 87 6.77 -10.04 20.33
N ALA A 88 6.56 -11.25 20.81
CA ALA A 88 5.42 -12.10 20.45
C ALA A 88 4.78 -12.69 21.70
N ALA A 89 3.49 -13.00 21.63
CA ALA A 89 2.75 -13.60 22.73
C ALA A 89 1.99 -14.84 22.25
N GLU A 90 2.00 -15.89 23.07
CA GLU A 90 1.10 -17.03 22.92
C GLU A 90 -0.28 -16.62 23.48
N MET A 91 -1.31 -16.72 22.64
CA MET A 91 -2.68 -16.32 22.97
C MET A 91 -3.67 -17.37 22.48
N SER A 92 -4.91 -17.31 22.98
CA SER A 92 -5.98 -18.18 22.47
C SER A 92 -6.29 -17.85 21.01
N ALA A 93 -6.86 -18.81 20.28
CA ALA A 93 -7.31 -18.62 18.90
C ALA A 93 -8.25 -17.41 18.77
N ASP A 94 -9.18 -17.23 19.72
CA ASP A 94 -10.06 -16.06 19.75
C ASP A 94 -9.29 -14.75 19.93
N ALA A 95 -8.37 -14.68 20.91
CA ALA A 95 -7.58 -13.48 21.14
C ALA A 95 -6.62 -13.17 19.97
N ALA A 96 -6.11 -14.20 19.30
CA ALA A 96 -5.30 -14.06 18.09
C ALA A 96 -6.11 -13.48 16.94
N ARG A 97 -7.32 -14.00 16.70
CA ARG A 97 -8.24 -13.49 15.69
C ARG A 97 -8.59 -12.02 15.97
N ASP A 98 -8.89 -11.67 17.21
CA ASP A 98 -9.23 -10.30 17.59
C ASP A 98 -8.02 -9.37 17.35
N CYS A 99 -6.81 -9.79 17.74
CA CYS A 99 -5.58 -9.04 17.51
C CYS A 99 -5.28 -8.80 16.01
N LEU A 100 -5.46 -9.84 15.18
CA LEU A 100 -5.27 -9.76 13.73
C LEU A 100 -6.36 -8.89 13.06
N THR A 101 -7.59 -8.95 13.57
CA THR A 101 -8.71 -8.12 13.09
C THR A 101 -8.46 -6.64 13.42
N ASP A 102 -8.08 -6.33 14.65
CA ASP A 102 -7.68 -4.97 15.07
C ASP A 102 -6.53 -4.42 14.21
N ARG A 103 -5.56 -5.27 13.87
CA ARG A 103 -4.45 -4.91 12.99
C ARG A 103 -4.95 -4.61 11.58
N LYS A 104 -5.81 -5.46 11.02
CA LYS A 104 -6.44 -5.25 9.71
C LYS A 104 -7.23 -3.94 9.67
N GLU A 105 -7.98 -3.62 10.71
CA GLU A 105 -8.74 -2.36 10.78
C GLU A 105 -7.83 -1.13 10.80
N LYS A 106 -6.74 -1.17 11.57
CA LYS A 106 -5.74 -0.09 11.60
C LYS A 106 -5.09 0.10 10.23
N LEU A 107 -4.68 -0.99 9.58
CA LEU A 107 -4.11 -0.96 8.24
C LEU A 107 -5.11 -0.43 7.20
N THR A 108 -6.39 -0.81 7.30
CA THR A 108 -7.46 -0.30 6.43
C THR A 108 -7.64 1.21 6.56
N LYS A 109 -7.55 1.76 7.78
CA LYS A 109 -7.61 3.21 8.01
C LYS A 109 -6.42 3.92 7.37
N ILE A 110 -5.19 3.40 7.58
CA ILE A 110 -3.98 3.96 6.97
C ILE A 110 -4.06 3.89 5.43
N LEU A 111 -4.59 2.79 4.88
CA LEU A 111 -4.80 2.63 3.45
C LEU A 111 -5.73 3.71 2.88
N ALA A 112 -6.82 4.05 3.59
CA ALA A 112 -7.73 5.12 3.16
C ALA A 112 -7.04 6.49 3.14
N GLU A 113 -6.23 6.80 4.16
CA GLU A 113 -5.44 8.03 4.24
C GLU A 113 -4.38 8.11 3.11
N MET A 114 -3.71 6.99 2.81
CA MET A 114 -2.73 6.92 1.73
C MET A 114 -3.37 7.08 0.35
N ASN A 115 -4.53 6.46 0.11
CA ASN A 115 -5.27 6.66 -1.14
C ASN A 115 -5.66 8.12 -1.33
N THR A 116 -6.15 8.78 -0.28
CA THR A 116 -6.45 10.23 -0.33
C THR A 116 -5.19 11.04 -0.66
N THR A 117 -4.05 10.69 -0.06
CA THR A 117 -2.76 11.33 -0.34
C THR A 117 -2.34 11.13 -1.80
N LEU A 118 -2.49 9.92 -2.33
CA LEU A 118 -2.17 9.59 -3.72
C LEU A 118 -3.05 10.39 -4.69
N GLU A 119 -4.36 10.45 -4.45
CA GLU A 119 -5.29 11.23 -5.24
C GLU A 119 -4.90 12.72 -5.29
N ASP A 120 -4.50 13.29 -4.16
CA ASP A 120 -4.09 14.69 -4.09
C ASP A 120 -2.76 14.95 -4.82
N LEU A 121 -1.82 13.99 -4.80
CA LEU A 121 -0.60 14.07 -5.61
C LEU A 121 -0.93 14.02 -7.10
N MET A 122 -1.79 13.10 -7.53
CA MET A 122 -2.22 12.97 -8.93
C MET A 122 -2.94 14.24 -9.41
N LYS A 123 -3.78 14.87 -8.57
CA LYS A 123 -4.41 16.16 -8.90
C LYS A 123 -3.37 17.26 -9.13
N ARG A 124 -2.29 17.30 -8.34
CA ARG A 124 -1.20 18.27 -8.52
C ARG A 124 -0.43 18.04 -9.81
N VAL A 125 -0.09 16.78 -10.12
CA VAL A 125 0.53 16.38 -11.40
C VAL A 125 -0.34 16.84 -12.57
N GLN A 126 -1.64 16.56 -12.54
CA GLN A 126 -2.58 16.95 -13.59
C GLN A 126 -2.70 18.48 -13.74
N ALA A 127 -2.68 19.22 -12.62
CA ALA A 127 -2.73 20.68 -12.65
C ALA A 127 -1.49 21.27 -13.33
N ILE A 128 -0.30 20.74 -13.02
CA ILE A 128 0.97 21.16 -13.66
C ILE A 128 0.94 20.83 -15.15
N GLN A 129 0.49 19.63 -15.54
CA GLN A 129 0.39 19.27 -16.95
C GLN A 129 -0.57 20.19 -17.73
N THR A 130 -1.70 20.55 -17.10
CA THR A 130 -2.68 21.47 -17.70
C THR A 130 -2.08 22.87 -17.89
N GLU A 131 -1.33 23.35 -16.91
CA GLU A 131 -0.65 24.65 -16.98
C GLU A 131 0.45 24.65 -18.05
N ALA A 132 1.30 23.62 -18.07
CA ALA A 132 2.34 23.47 -19.08
C ALA A 132 1.75 23.45 -20.51
N ASN A 133 0.64 22.72 -20.72
CA ASN A 133 -0.03 22.67 -22.02
C ASN A 133 -0.58 24.03 -22.47
N LYS A 134 -1.11 24.85 -21.55
CA LYS A 134 -1.59 26.21 -21.86
C LYS A 134 -0.44 27.11 -22.30
N GLN A 135 0.71 27.02 -21.63
CA GLN A 135 1.89 27.83 -21.97
C GLN A 135 2.46 27.46 -23.34
N VAL A 136 2.46 26.18 -23.70
CA VAL A 136 2.87 25.72 -25.04
C VAL A 136 1.92 26.24 -26.13
N GLN A 137 0.60 26.17 -25.90
CA GLN A 137 -0.39 26.67 -26.86
C GLN A 137 -0.32 28.19 -27.06
N ALA A 138 -0.10 28.95 -25.98
CA ALA A 138 0.07 30.40 -26.05
C ALA A 138 1.28 30.79 -26.94
N ARG A 139 2.41 30.08 -26.83
CA ARG A 139 3.58 30.29 -27.70
C ARG A 139 3.28 29.99 -29.17
N GLN A 140 2.51 28.94 -29.47
CA GLN A 140 2.18 28.58 -30.86
C GLN A 140 1.22 29.59 -31.51
N ALA A 141 0.27 30.14 -30.75
CA ALA A 141 -0.66 31.16 -31.25
C ALA A 141 0.05 32.49 -31.56
N ASP A 142 1.01 32.90 -30.72
CA ASP A 142 1.81 34.10 -30.95
C ASP A 142 2.74 33.94 -32.17
N GLN A 143 3.31 32.76 -32.39
CA GLN A 143 4.15 32.46 -33.56
C GLN A 143 3.37 32.37 -34.88
N ALA A 144 2.06 32.08 -34.83
CA ALA A 144 1.20 32.04 -36.02
C ALA A 144 0.68 33.43 -36.45
N TYR A 145 0.82 34.44 -35.58
CA TYR A 145 0.36 35.83 -35.81
C TYR A 145 1.52 36.84 -35.94
N SER A 146 2.77 36.39 -35.93
CA SER A 146 3.98 37.18 -36.19
C SER A 146 4.62 36.82 -37.52
#